data_AF-A0AA95LAC1-F1
#
_entry.id   AF-A0AA95LAC1-F1
#
_cell.length_a   1.000
_cell.length_b   1.000
_cell.length_c   1.000
_cell.angle_alpha   90.00
_cell.angle_beta   90.00
_cell.angle_gamma   90.00
#
_symmetry.space_group_name_H-M   'P 1'
#
loop_
_entity.id
_entity.type
_entity.pdbx_description
1 polymer ?
#
loop_
_entity_poly.entity_id
_entity_poly.type
_entity_poly.pdbx_seq_one_letter_code
_entity_poly.pdbx_strand_id
1 'polypeptide(L)' 'MYVGRDMTELSMVSKAEWRDSELAFFHHSLQQIAPYLNSEGVTIHREIIQEIENRGGIKRQEADYTHGTKVSYD' A
#
# COMPACT_ATOMS: atom_id res chain seq x y z
N MET A 1 9.79 -7.86 5.33
CA MET A 1 10.04 -6.91 4.22
C MET A 1 8.85 -7.01 3.29
N TYR A 2 8.28 -5.89 2.83
CA TYR A 2 7.18 -5.93 1.87
C TYR A 2 7.63 -6.65 0.59
N VAL A 3 6.84 -7.62 0.13
CA VAL A 3 7.09 -8.35 -1.12
C VAL A 3 5.99 -7.96 -2.11
N GLY A 4 6.28 -6.97 -2.95
CA GLY A 4 5.34 -6.43 -3.93
C GLY A 4 6.00 -5.43 -4.86
N ARG A 5 5.20 -4.85 -5.77
CA ARG A 5 5.64 -3.83 -6.72
C ARG A 5 5.95 -2.53 -5.95
N ASP A 6 6.99 -1.81 -6.36
CA ASP A 6 7.32 -0.54 -5.73
C ASP A 6 6.35 0.59 -6.18
N MET A 7 6.38 1.74 -5.50
CA MET A 7 5.53 2.89 -5.86
C MET A 7 5.77 3.37 -7.30
N THR A 8 7.00 3.27 -7.80
CA THR A 8 7.37 3.67 -9.16
C THR A 8 6.69 2.77 -10.18
N GLU A 9 6.81 1.46 -10.02
CA GLU A 9 6.10 0.48 -10.85
C GLU A 9 4.58 0.69 -10.78
N LEU A 10 4.06 0.92 -9.59
CA LEU A 10 2.63 1.10 -9.36
C LEU A 10 2.08 2.46 -9.81
N SER A 11 2.94 3.47 -9.99
CA SER A 11 2.55 4.80 -10.46
C SER A 11 2.01 4.78 -11.88
N MET A 12 2.51 3.85 -12.71
CA MET A 12 2.07 3.66 -14.10
C MET A 12 0.91 2.68 -14.24
N VAL A 13 0.45 2.10 -13.13
CA VAL A 13 -0.61 1.09 -13.10
C VAL A 13 -1.86 1.67 -12.47
N SER A 14 -3.02 1.36 -13.06
CA SER A 14 -4.31 1.78 -12.51
C SER A 14 -4.51 1.24 -11.09
N LYS A 15 -5.09 2.04 -10.18
CA LYS A 15 -5.36 1.61 -8.79
C LYS A 15 -6.29 0.39 -8.73
N ALA A 16 -7.16 0.22 -9.73
CA ALA A 16 -8.00 -0.96 -9.89
C ALA A 16 -7.20 -2.27 -10.05
N GLU A 17 -5.97 -2.20 -10.56
CA GLU A 17 -5.08 -3.35 -10.78
C GLU A 17 -4.10 -3.57 -9.61
N TRP A 18 -4.20 -2.76 -8.55
CA TRP A 18 -3.41 -2.96 -7.35
C TRP A 18 -3.98 -4.13 -6.56
N ARG A 19 -3.10 -4.95 -5.99
CA ARG A 19 -3.50 -6.03 -5.08
C ARG A 19 -3.87 -5.42 -3.73
N ASP A 20 -4.77 -6.07 -2.99
CA ASP A 20 -5.23 -5.56 -1.69
C ASP A 20 -4.07 -5.42 -0.69
N SER A 21 -3.05 -6.29 -0.76
CA SER A 21 -1.83 -6.18 0.05
C SER A 21 -1.01 -4.92 -0.26
N GLU A 22 -1.01 -4.46 -1.52
CA GLU A 22 -0.30 -3.25 -1.94
C GLU A 22 -1.07 -2.02 -1.49
N LEU A 23 -2.39 -2.00 -1.69
CA LEU A 23 -3.27 -0.94 -1.18
C LEU A 23 -3.14 -0.80 0.35
N ALA A 24 -3.18 -1.92 1.09
CA ALA A 24 -3.03 -1.91 2.54
C ALA A 24 -1.65 -1.41 2.99
N PHE A 25 -0.58 -1.87 2.35
CA PHE A 25 0.78 -1.45 2.67
C PHE A 25 0.97 0.05 2.46
N PHE A 26 0.65 0.56 1.26
CA PHE A 26 0.85 1.97 0.94
C PHE A 26 -0.13 2.88 1.66
N HIS A 27 -1.36 2.45 1.91
CA HIS A 27 -2.29 3.18 2.78
C HIS A 27 -1.69 3.37 4.19
N HIS A 28 -1.17 2.29 4.78
CA HIS A 28 -0.55 2.36 6.10
C HIS A 28 0.70 3.25 6.09
N SER A 29 1.61 3.05 5.13
CA SER A 29 2.83 3.86 5.01
C SER A 29 2.53 5.35 4.83
N LEU A 30 1.62 5.70 3.92
CA LEU A 30 1.23 7.09 3.66
C LEU A 30 0.49 7.70 4.84
N GLN A 31 -0.30 6.93 5.59
CA GLN A 31 -0.94 7.40 6.82
C GLN A 31 0.09 7.81 7.89
N GLN A 32 1.20 7.07 8.03
CA GLN A 32 2.24 7.41 9.02
C GLN A 32 2.99 8.70 8.67
N ILE A 33 3.18 8.99 7.38
CA ILE A 33 3.90 10.18 6.90
C ILE A 33 2.98 11.28 6.38
N ALA A 34 1.67 11.15 6.55
CA ALA A 34 0.65 12.08 6.07
C ALA A 34 0.96 13.57 6.30
N PRO A 35 1.45 14.02 7.48
CA PRO A 35 1.76 15.44 7.68
C PRO A 35 2.96 15.95 6.86
N TYR A 36 3.77 15.04 6.31
CA TYR A 36 4.96 15.35 5.52
C TYR A 36 4.75 15.12 4.02
N LEU A 37 3.55 14.69 3.60
CA LEU A 37 3.25 14.49 2.19
C LEU A 37 3.06 15.85 1.48
N ASN A 38 3.58 15.94 0.27
CA ASN A 38 3.28 17.03 -0.65
C ASN A 38 1.89 16.82 -1.30
N SER A 39 1.46 17.75 -2.15
CA SER A 39 0.16 17.69 -2.83
C SER A 39 -0.03 16.43 -3.67
N GLU A 40 1.02 15.92 -4.31
CA GLU A 40 0.98 14.66 -5.07
C GLU A 40 0.82 13.45 -4.17
N GLY A 41 1.59 13.37 -3.08
CA GLY A 41 1.49 12.29 -2.09
C GLY A 41 0.13 12.22 -1.42
N VAL A 42 -0.47 13.37 -1.10
CA VAL A 42 -1.84 13.44 -0.57
C VAL A 42 -2.86 12.97 -1.60
N THR A 43 -2.67 13.31 -2.88
CA THR A 43 -3.55 12.86 -3.97
C THR A 43 -3.51 11.35 -4.12
N ILE A 44 -2.30 10.77 -4.18
CA ILE A 44 -2.09 9.33 -4.25
C ILE A 44 -2.73 8.62 -3.05
N HIS A 45 -2.54 9.16 -1.83
CA HIS A 45 -3.13 8.58 -0.63
C HIS A 45 -4.66 8.56 -0.70
N ARG A 46 -5.27 9.64 -1.20
CA ARG A 46 -6.71 9.73 -1.41
C ARG A 46 -7.22 8.72 -2.44
N GLU A 47 -6.53 8.56 -3.57
CA GLU A 47 -6.90 7.57 -4.59
C GLU A 47 -6.84 6.14 -4.05
N ILE A 48 -5.83 5.83 -3.23
CA ILE A 48 -5.71 4.52 -2.56
C ILE A 48 -6.90 4.31 -1.60
N ILE A 49 -7.28 5.33 -0.83
CA ILE A 49 -8.44 5.24 0.07
C ILE A 49 -9.72 5.01 -0.73
N GLN A 50 -9.93 5.75 -1.82
CA GLN A 50 -11.11 5.59 -2.67
C GLN A 50 -11.20 4.20 -3.29
N GLU A 51 -10.08 3.65 -3.75
CA GLU A 51 -10.02 2.29 -4.29
C GLU A 51 -10.34 1.25 -3.21
N ILE A 52 -9.82 1.44 -1.99
CA ILE A 52 -10.15 0.60 -0.83
C ILE A 52 -11.65 0.66 -0.53
N GLU A 53 -12.25 1.85 -0.48
CA GLU A 53 -13.68 2.04 -0.23
C GLU A 53 -14.53 1.41 -1.34
N ASN A 54 -14.12 1.58 -2.60
CA ASN A 54 -14.79 0.99 -3.77
C ASN A 54 -14.81 -0.55 -3.70
N ARG A 55 -13.79 -1.17 -3.10
CA ARG A 55 -13.73 -2.62 -2.85
C ARG A 55 -14.52 -3.09 -1.64
N GLY A 56 -15.20 -2.20 -0.93
CA GLY A 56 -15.94 -2.50 0.30
C GLY A 56 -15.05 -2.50 1.55
N GLY A 57 -13.92 -1.80 1.50
CA GLY A 57 -12.95 -1.65 2.58
C GLY A 57 -11.87 -2.74 2.59
N ILE A 58 -10.78 -2.47 3.30
CA ILE A 58 -9.79 -3.51 3.62
C ILE A 58 -10.44 -4.40 4.68
N LYS A 59 -10.85 -5.62 4.30
CA LYS A 59 -11.04 -6.69 5.27
C LYS A 59 -9.73 -6.79 6.05
N ARG A 60 -9.74 -6.39 7.32
CA ARG A 60 -8.57 -6.44 8.20
C ARG A 60 -7.98 -7.85 8.13
N GLN A 61 -6.98 -8.04 7.27
CA GLN A 61 -5.97 -9.03 7.52
C GLN A 61 -5.09 -8.38 8.57
N GLU A 62 -5.55 -8.51 9.80
CA GLU A 62 -4.78 -8.25 11.00
C GLU A 62 -3.41 -8.87 10.77
N ALA A 63 -2.41 -8.00 10.68
CA ALA A 63 -0.99 -8.28 10.65
C ALA A 63 -0.60 -9.76 10.85
N ASP A 64 -0.48 -10.52 9.75
CA ASP A 64 0.35 -11.73 9.76
C ASP A 64 1.81 -11.29 9.59
N TYR A 65 2.30 -10.54 10.59
CA TYR A 65 3.73 -10.20 10.74
C TYR A 65 4.56 -11.43 11.17
N THR A 66 3.95 -12.62 11.15
CA THR A 66 4.51 -13.92 11.53
C THR A 66 5.18 -14.68 10.38
N HIS A 67 5.06 -14.25 9.13
CA HIS A 67 5.82 -14.84 8.03
C HIS A 67 7.02 -13.97 7.66
N GLY A 68 8.01 -13.96 8.55
CA GLY A 68 9.35 -13.51 8.23
C GLY A 68 10.00 -14.47 7.25
N THR A 69 9.91 -14.22 5.94
CA THR A 69 10.84 -14.79 4.97
C THR A 69 12.19 -14.11 5.19
N LYS A 70 12.99 -14.74 6.06
CA LYS A 70 14.42 -14.49 6.22
C LYS A 70 15.08 -14.64 4.85
N VAL A 71 15.49 -13.53 4.24
CA VAL A 71 16.41 -13.58 3.11
C VAL A 71 17.77 -13.96 3.70
N SER A 72 18.11 -15.24 3.63
CA SER A 72 19.49 -15.69 3.81
C SER A 72 20.29 -15.12 2.65
N TYR A 73 21.21 -14.20 2.96
CA TYR A 73 22.28 -13.83 2.04
C TYR A 73 23.42 -14.83 2.29
N ASP A 74 23.82 -15.56 1.25
CA ASP A 74 25.15 -16.19 1.18
C ASP A 74 26.15 -15.12 0.74
#